data_AF-A0A9C9DJV9-F1
#
_entry.id   AF-A0A9C9DJV9-F1
#
_cell.length_a   1.000
_cell.length_b   1.000
_cell.length_c   1.000
_cell.angle_alpha   90.00
_cell.angle_beta   90.00
_cell.angle_gamma   90.00
#
_symmetry.space_group_name_H-M   'P 1'
#
loop_
_entity.id
_entity.type
_entity.pdbx_description
1 polymer ?
#
loop_
_entity_poly.entity_id
_entity_poly.type
_entity_poly.pdbx_seq_one_letter_code
_entity_poly.pdbx_strand_id
1 'polypeptide(L)'
;MPRIYIAGHRGMVGSALYRTANSRGYHDIITRTHKQMDLLDPQAVDDFLKVEKPDWVFLAAAKVGGIYANNTYRADFLLENLKIQNNIIESAFK
;
A
#
# COMPACT_ATOMS: atom_id res chain seq x y z
N MET A 1 -17.93 11.63 -3.05
CA MET A 1 -16.80 11.56 -2.09
C MET A 1 -15.71 10.73 -2.76
N PRO A 2 -14.43 11.09 -2.62
CA PRO A 2 -13.35 10.37 -3.29
C PRO A 2 -13.24 8.94 -2.75
N ARG A 3 -12.99 7.98 -3.65
CA ARG A 3 -12.62 6.62 -3.31
C ARG A 3 -11.15 6.58 -2.92
N ILE A 4 -10.85 6.05 -1.74
CA ILE A 4 -9.51 6.06 -1.17
C ILE A 4 -8.99 4.64 -1.07
N TYR A 5 -7.83 4.38 -1.67
CA TYR A 5 -7.06 3.17 -1.40
C TYR A 5 -5.98 3.43 -0.36
N ILE A 6 -5.93 2.60 0.69
CA ILE A 6 -4.84 2.63 1.69
C ILE A 6 -4.05 1.32 1.60
N ALA A 7 -2.89 1.37 0.93
CA ALA A 7 -1.95 0.27 0.92
C ALA A 7 -1.26 0.16 2.29
N GLY A 8 -1.17 -1.05 2.85
CA GLY A 8 -0.56 -1.24 4.17
C GLY A 8 -1.45 -0.83 5.34
N HIS A 9 -2.78 -0.83 5.17
CA HIS A 9 -3.77 -0.40 6.17
C HIS A 9 -3.67 -1.06 7.56
N ARG A 10 -3.00 -2.22 7.70
CA ARG A 10 -2.80 -2.90 9.00
C ARG A 10 -1.53 -2.47 9.73
N GLY A 11 -0.62 -1.76 9.06
CA GLY A 11 0.58 -1.20 9.67
C GLY A 11 0.25 -0.06 10.63
N MET A 12 1.24 0.37 11.41
CA MET A 12 1.07 1.47 12.37
C MET A 12 0.51 2.73 11.70
N VAL A 13 1.16 3.20 10.63
CA VAL A 13 0.74 4.39 9.87
C VAL A 13 -0.57 4.14 9.12
N GLY A 14 -0.66 3.02 8.38
CA GLY A 14 -1.86 2.71 7.60
C GLY A 14 -3.13 2.60 8.43
N SER A 15 -3.04 2.02 9.64
CA SER A 15 -4.20 1.91 10.54
C SER A 15 -4.63 3.26 11.10
N ALA A 16 -3.68 4.16 11.36
CA ALA A 16 -3.98 5.52 11.79
C ALA A 16 -4.66 6.33 10.68
N LEU A 17 -4.19 6.19 9.43
CA LEU A 17 -4.84 6.78 8.25
C LEU A 17 -6.26 6.26 8.09
N TYR A 18 -6.48 4.94 8.19
CA TYR A 18 -7.80 4.33 8.09
C TYR A 18 -8.77 4.84 9.17
N ARG A 19 -8.34 4.88 10.44
CA ARG A 19 -9.16 5.42 11.54
C ARG A 19 -9.50 6.90 11.32
N THR A 20 -8.51 7.69 10.91
CA THR A 20 -8.66 9.14 10.67
C THR A 20 -9.59 9.43 9.48
N ALA A 21 -9.48 8.66 8.40
CA ALA A 21 -10.36 8.81 7.24
C ALA A 21 -11.82 8.52 7.62
N ASN A 22 -12.07 7.43 8.34
CA ASN A 22 -13.41 7.11 8.86
C ASN A 22 -13.94 8.20 9.80
N SER A 23 -13.11 8.68 10.76
CA SER A 23 -13.55 9.72 11.70
C SER A 23 -13.84 11.08 11.03
N ARG A 24 -13.30 11.31 9.83
CA ARG A 24 -13.54 12.50 9.01
C ARG A 24 -14.70 12.33 8.02
N GLY A 25 -15.41 11.20 8.04
CA GLY A 25 -16.58 10.96 7.18
C GLY A 25 -16.24 10.44 5.78
N TYR A 26 -15.04 9.92 5.54
CA TYR A 26 -14.76 9.19 4.31
C TYR A 26 -15.30 7.76 4.43
N HIS A 27 -16.21 7.38 3.54
CA HIS A 27 -16.90 6.09 3.58
C HIS A 27 -16.50 5.11 2.47
N ASP A 28 -15.97 5.60 1.34
CA ASP A 28 -15.49 4.76 0.24
C ASP A 28 -13.97 4.52 0.39
N ILE A 29 -13.59 3.65 1.33
CA ILE A 29 -12.21 3.29 1.61
C ILE A 29 -11.99 1.83 1.25
N ILE A 30 -11.17 1.59 0.23
CA ILE A 30 -10.75 0.26 -0.19
C ILE A 30 -9.40 -0.11 0.44
N THR A 31 -9.26 -1.37 0.81
CA THR A 31 -8.04 -1.92 1.40
C THR A 31 -7.81 -3.35 0.91
N ARG A 32 -6.56 -3.81 0.96
CA ARG A 32 -6.18 -5.21 0.72
C ARG A 32 -5.14 -5.66 1.75
N THR A 33 -5.29 -6.89 2.21
CA THR A 33 -4.24 -7.60 2.98
C THR A 33 -3.23 -8.20 2.02
N HIS A 34 -2.02 -8.50 2.50
CA HIS A 34 -0.98 -9.15 1.70
C HIS A 34 -1.43 -10.49 1.10
N LYS A 35 -2.34 -11.22 1.77
CA LYS A 35 -2.92 -12.47 1.24
C LYS A 35 -3.92 -12.23 0.09
N GLN A 36 -4.58 -11.08 0.06
CA GLN A 36 -5.53 -10.73 -1.00
C GLN A 36 -4.83 -10.12 -2.20
N MET A 37 -3.69 -9.45 -1.98
CA MET A 37 -2.89 -8.83 -3.02
C MET A 37 -1.46 -8.67 -2.53
N ASP A 38 -0.54 -9.37 -3.19
CA ASP A 38 0.89 -9.14 -2.98
C ASP A 38 1.31 -7.90 -3.78
N LEU A 39 1.85 -6.90 -3.09
CA LEU A 39 2.31 -5.67 -3.70
C LEU A 39 3.62 -5.85 -4.48
N LEU A 40 4.30 -7.00 -4.32
CA LEU A 40 5.46 -7.37 -5.12
C LEU A 40 5.08 -7.90 -6.51
N ASP A 41 3.82 -8.29 -6.71
CA ASP A 41 3.30 -8.73 -8.00
C ASP A 41 2.76 -7.52 -8.79
N PRO A 42 3.46 -7.08 -9.86
CA PRO A 42 3.02 -5.93 -10.64
C PRO A 42 1.69 -6.17 -11.35
N GLN A 43 1.39 -7.40 -11.79
CA GLN A 43 0.16 -7.71 -12.50
C GLN A 43 -1.04 -7.64 -11.55
N ALA A 44 -0.90 -8.20 -10.35
CA ALA A 44 -1.95 -8.15 -9.34
C ALA A 44 -2.28 -6.70 -8.92
N VAL A 45 -1.27 -5.85 -8.78
CA VAL A 45 -1.46 -4.41 -8.46
C VAL A 45 -2.12 -3.68 -9.62
N ASP A 46 -1.69 -3.94 -10.85
CA ASP A 46 -2.23 -3.31 -12.06
C ASP A 46 -3.71 -3.66 -12.26
N ASP A 47 -4.06 -4.94 -12.15
CA ASP A 47 -5.44 -5.41 -12.27
C ASP A 47 -6.34 -4.82 -11.17
N PHE A 48 -5.83 -4.76 -9.94
CA PHE A 48 -6.56 -4.17 -8.82
C PHE A 48 -6.86 -2.67 -9.05
N LEU A 49 -5.85 -1.87 -9.42
CA LEU A 49 -6.05 -0.44 -9.63
C LEU A 49 -6.91 -0.13 -10.86
N LYS A 50 -6.81 -0.93 -11.93
CA LYS A 50 -7.68 -0.84 -13.11
C LYS A 50 -9.15 -1.12 -12.80
N VAL A 51 -9.43 -2.06 -11.90
CA VAL A 51 -10.79 -2.43 -11.51
C VAL A 51 -11.37 -1.44 -10.51
N GLU A 52 -10.63 -1.13 -9.45
CA GLU A 52 -11.16 -0.35 -8.32
C GLU A 52 -11.16 1.16 -8.57
N LYS A 53 -10.20 1.66 -9.38
CA LYS A 53 -10.04 3.06 -9.80
C LYS A 53 -10.16 4.06 -8.64
N PRO A 54 -9.28 3.99 -7.63
CA PRO A 54 -9.31 4.94 -6.52
C PRO A 54 -8.95 6.36 -7.01
N ASP A 55 -9.62 7.37 -6.46
CA ASP A 55 -9.26 8.77 -6.69
C ASP A 55 -7.95 9.11 -5.98
N TRP A 56 -7.74 8.56 -4.78
CA TRP A 56 -6.54 8.77 -3.97
C TRP A 56 -5.92 7.47 -3.49
N VAL A 57 -4.59 7.39 -3.55
CA VAL A 57 -3.80 6.27 -3.04
C VAL A 57 -2.90 6.76 -1.91
N PHE A 58 -3.08 6.21 -0.71
CA PHE A 58 -2.13 6.37 0.40
C PHE A 58 -1.23 5.13 0.46
N LEU A 59 0.02 5.30 0.01
CA LEU A 59 1.03 4.24 0.07
C LEU A 59 1.72 4.21 1.45
N ALA A 60 1.16 3.43 2.37
CA ALA A 60 1.74 3.19 3.70
C ALA A 60 2.31 1.77 3.88
N ALA A 61 2.31 0.97 2.82
CA ALA A 61 2.92 -0.35 2.80
C ALA A 61 4.43 -0.23 2.59
N ALA A 62 5.19 -0.96 3.41
CA ALA A 62 6.65 -1.04 3.30
C ALA A 62 7.15 -2.31 3.98
N LYS A 63 8.31 -2.81 3.54
CA LYS A 63 9.11 -3.73 4.32
C LYS A 63 9.81 -2.93 5.42
N VAL A 64 9.43 -3.17 6.68
CA VAL A 64 9.93 -2.46 7.86
C VAL A 64 10.54 -3.41 8.88
N GLY A 65 11.46 -2.92 9.70
CA GLY A 65 12.10 -3.70 10.76
C GLY A 65 12.99 -2.85 11.65
N GLY A 66 13.49 -3.44 12.73
CA GLY A 66 14.45 -2.79 13.64
C GLY A 66 15.88 -2.75 13.08
N ILE A 67 16.81 -2.21 13.87
CA ILE A 67 18.23 -2.02 13.49
C ILE A 67 18.85 -3.33 12.99
N TYR A 68 18.67 -4.43 13.72
CA TYR A 68 19.20 -5.74 13.32
C TYR A 68 18.67 -6.20 11.96
N ALA A 69 17.36 -6.13 11.75
CA ALA A 69 16.74 -6.59 10.51
C ALA A 69 17.19 -5.75 9.29
N ASN A 70 17.27 -4.43 9.42
CA ASN A 70 17.77 -3.56 8.36
C ASN A 70 19.25 -3.85 8.04
N ASN A 71 20.05 -4.22 9.04
CA ASN A 71 21.46 -4.52 8.85
C ASN A 71 21.70 -5.89 8.19
N THR A 72 20.87 -6.89 8.54
CA THR A 72 20.98 -8.26 8.03
C THR A 72 20.39 -8.40 6.62
N TYR A 73 19.21 -7.81 6.36
CA TYR A 73 18.43 -8.03 5.14
C TYR A 73 18.45 -6.82 4.19
N ARG A 74 19.60 -6.13 4.08
CA ARG A 74 19.73 -4.84 3.37
C ARG A 74 19.17 -4.85 1.95
N ALA A 75 19.51 -5.89 1.18
CA ALA A 75 19.08 -6.03 -0.21
C ALA A 75 17.56 -6.24 -0.29
N ASP A 76 16.99 -7.07 0.59
CA ASP A 76 15.54 -7.33 0.63
C ASP A 76 14.76 -6.06 0.96
N PHE A 77 15.20 -5.31 1.97
CA PHE A 77 14.59 -4.04 2.32
C PHE A 77 14.62 -3.04 1.17
N LEU A 78 15.75 -2.92 0.46
CA LEU A 78 15.84 -2.03 -0.70
C LEU A 78 14.92 -2.50 -1.84
N LEU A 79 15.07 -3.76 -2.27
CA LEU A 79 14.38 -4.28 -3.44
C LEU A 79 12.87 -4.39 -3.23
N GLU A 80 12.41 -4.86 -2.07
CA GLU A 80 10.97 -4.96 -1.80
C GLU A 80 10.32 -3.58 -1.74
N ASN A 81 10.93 -2.60 -1.06
CA ASN A 81 10.34 -1.25 -0.99
C ASN A 81 10.34 -0.54 -2.35
N LEU A 82 11.39 -0.71 -3.16
CA LEU A 82 11.40 -0.21 -4.55
C LEU A 82 10.31 -0.87 -5.40
N LYS A 83 10.11 -2.19 -5.30
CA LYS A 83 9.05 -2.89 -6.02
C LYS A 83 7.66 -2.43 -5.57
N ILE A 84 7.41 -2.38 -4.26
CA ILE A 84 6.13 -1.94 -3.69
C ILE A 84 5.77 -0.54 -4.19
N GLN A 85 6.70 0.42 -4.10
CA GLN A 85 6.40 1.79 -4.53
C GLN A 85 6.24 1.90 -6.04
N ASN A 86 7.09 1.24 -6.83
CA ASN A 86 7.05 1.37 -8.29
C ASN A 86 5.78 0.74 -8.85
N ASN A 87 5.43 -0.47 -8.41
CA ASN A 87 4.21 -1.15 -8.84
C ASN A 87 2.97 -0.28 -8.60
N ILE A 88 2.88 0.35 -7.43
CA ILE A 88 1.73 1.20 -7.07
C ILE A 88 1.74 2.52 -7.87
N ILE A 89 2.87 3.21 -7.96
CA ILE A 89 2.98 4.50 -8.64
C ILE A 89 2.75 4.33 -10.15
N GLU A 90 3.37 3.32 -10.77
CA GLU A 90 3.21 3.05 -12.20
C GLU A 90 1.78 2.66 -12.54
N SER A 91 1.15 1.78 -11.77
CA SER A 91 -0.24 1.38 -12.03
C SER A 91 -1.27 2.44 -11.68
N ALA A 92 -0.96 3.39 -10.77
CA ALA A 92 -1.83 4.54 -10.50
C ALA A 92 -1.72 5.65 -11.57
N PHE A 93 -0.62 5.70 -12.32
CA PHE A 93 -0.41 6.66 -13.41
C PHE A 93 -1.10 6.22 -14.71
N LYS A 94 -1.29 4.91 -14.92
CA LYS A 94 -1.96 4.34 -16.10
C LYS A 94 -3.47 4.57 -16.09
#